data_AF-A0A8T3W2D8-F1
#
_entry.id   AF-A0A8T3W2D8-F1
#
_cell.length_a   1.000
_cell.length_b   1.000
_cell.length_c   1.000
_cell.angle_alpha   90.00
_cell.angle_beta   90.00
_cell.angle_gamma   90.00
#
_symmetry.space_group_name_H-M   'P 1'
#
loop_
_entity.id
_entity.type
_entity.pdbx_description
1 polymer ?
#
loop_
_entity_poly.entity_id
_entity_poly.type
_entity_poly.pdbx_seq_one_letter_code
_entity_poly.pdbx_strand_id
1 'polypeptide(L)'
;MVHVVTKMKNKRGFLLAEETLKIIIAVISIGFLIYFLAALYYNNKNSKDLELAEASLEHLTESINSNLNEVEIYNPGGWIILSWPYKNENKIPNSCLNLGWQSCICIAENVNIFQRAAKLFSATKDQTEELLENSDEGVCLENTKILTVKGEAQKNGIVIEPPMKLNIDYTDKTIIKA
;
A
#
# COMPACT_ATOMS: atom_id res chain seq x y z
N MET A 1 -15.96 53.38 -59.33
CA MET A 1 -15.87 54.07 -58.02
C MET A 1 -16.13 53.02 -56.95
N VAL A 2 -15.08 52.49 -56.32
CA VAL A 2 -15.21 51.43 -55.30
C VAL A 2 -14.67 51.99 -53.98
N HIS A 3 -15.57 52.30 -53.06
CA HIS A 3 -15.21 52.66 -51.69
C HIS A 3 -14.94 51.38 -50.90
N VAL A 4 -13.68 51.09 -50.63
CA VAL A 4 -13.28 50.07 -49.66
C VAL A 4 -13.28 50.72 -48.28
N VAL A 5 -14.27 50.40 -47.46
CA VAL A 5 -14.34 50.80 -46.05
C VAL A 5 -13.57 49.78 -45.22
N THR A 6 -12.35 50.12 -44.80
CA THR A 6 -11.57 49.29 -43.86
C THR A 6 -12.03 49.57 -42.42
N LYS A 7 -12.76 48.62 -41.84
CA LYS A 7 -13.19 48.64 -40.43
C LYS A 7 -12.00 48.33 -39.52
N MET A 8 -11.39 49.35 -38.92
CA MET A 8 -10.34 49.17 -37.90
C MET A 8 -10.95 48.59 -36.60
N LYS A 9 -10.56 47.37 -36.23
CA LYS A 9 -10.93 46.75 -34.94
C LYS A 9 -10.09 47.36 -33.81
N ASN A 10 -10.75 48.03 -32.88
CA ASN A 10 -10.15 48.62 -31.68
C ASN A 10 -9.74 47.50 -30.69
N LYS A 11 -8.44 47.32 -30.44
CA LYS A 11 -7.89 46.33 -29.47
C LYS A 11 -7.68 47.00 -28.11
N ARG A 12 -8.72 47.07 -27.26
CA ARG A 12 -8.65 47.68 -25.91
C ARG A 12 -8.78 46.66 -24.76
N GLY A 13 -8.33 45.42 -24.95
CA GLY A 13 -8.44 44.35 -23.94
C GLY A 13 -7.11 43.83 -23.37
N PHE A 14 -5.97 44.41 -23.74
CA PHE A 14 -4.66 43.80 -23.50
C PHE A 14 -4.08 44.05 -22.09
N LEU A 15 -4.47 45.13 -21.41
CA LEU A 15 -3.84 45.54 -20.14
C LEU A 15 -4.35 44.75 -18.91
N LEU A 16 -5.57 44.21 -18.96
CA LEU A 16 -6.12 43.36 -17.89
C LEU A 16 -5.68 41.90 -18.02
N ALA A 17 -5.38 41.46 -19.25
CA ALA A 17 -5.00 40.09 -19.54
C ALA A 17 -3.60 39.75 -18.99
N GLU A 18 -2.66 40.71 -18.98
CA GLU A 18 -1.29 40.49 -18.50
C GLU A 18 -1.26 40.22 -16.98
N GLU A 19 -1.94 41.04 -16.19
CA GLU A 19 -1.99 40.87 -14.72
C GLU A 19 -2.82 39.63 -14.33
N THR A 20 -3.91 39.35 -15.05
CA THR A 20 -4.71 38.13 -14.81
C THR A 20 -3.91 36.87 -15.16
N LEU A 21 -3.10 36.91 -16.22
CA LEU A 21 -2.25 35.79 -16.62
C LEU A 21 -1.18 35.47 -15.56
N LYS A 22 -0.54 36.49 -14.97
CA LYS A 22 0.42 36.32 -13.86
C LYS A 22 -0.24 35.60 -12.67
N ILE A 23 -1.47 35.99 -12.32
CA ILE A 23 -2.23 35.36 -11.23
C ILE A 23 -2.55 33.90 -11.57
N ILE A 24 -3.02 33.60 -12.79
CA ILE A 24 -3.33 32.23 -13.22
C ILE A 24 -2.09 31.33 -13.15
N ILE A 25 -0.95 31.81 -13.66
CA ILE A 25 0.30 31.07 -13.61
C ILE A 25 0.71 30.81 -12.16
N ALA A 26 0.61 31.81 -11.28
CA ALA A 26 0.93 31.64 -9.86
C ALA A 26 0.05 30.56 -9.19
N VAL A 27 -1.26 30.54 -9.46
CA VAL A 27 -2.17 29.53 -8.92
C VAL A 27 -1.83 28.13 -9.43
N ILE A 28 -1.54 27.99 -10.73
CA ILE A 28 -1.13 26.71 -11.33
C ILE A 28 0.18 26.24 -10.69
N SER A 29 1.18 27.12 -10.53
CA SER A 29 2.45 26.80 -9.90
C SER A 29 2.29 26.34 -8.45
N ILE A 30 1.41 26.98 -7.67
CA ILE A 30 1.10 26.56 -6.30
C ILE A 30 0.42 25.17 -6.30
N GLY A 31 -0.52 24.94 -7.21
CA GLY A 31 -1.17 23.63 -7.37
C GLY A 31 -0.17 22.52 -7.67
N PHE A 32 0.76 22.76 -8.60
CA PHE A 32 1.86 21.83 -8.88
C PHE A 32 2.75 21.61 -7.66
N LEU A 33 3.06 22.65 -6.89
CA LEU A 33 3.89 22.51 -5.69
C LEU A 33 3.23 21.62 -4.64
N ILE A 34 1.94 21.81 -4.38
CA ILE A 34 1.18 20.99 -3.42
C ILE A 34 1.13 19.53 -3.89
N TYR A 35 0.82 19.30 -5.17
CA TYR A 35 0.82 17.97 -5.75
C TYR A 35 2.19 17.29 -5.63
N PHE A 36 3.26 18.01 -5.95
CA PHE A 36 4.62 17.52 -5.85
C PHE A 36 5.01 17.19 -4.40
N LEU A 37 4.60 18.03 -3.44
CA LEU A 37 4.84 17.78 -2.02
C LEU A 37 4.13 16.52 -1.55
N ALA A 38 2.86 16.34 -1.94
CA ALA A 38 2.11 15.12 -1.64
C ALA A 38 2.78 13.89 -2.26
N ALA A 39 3.15 13.95 -3.55
CA ALA A 39 3.83 12.85 -4.24
C ALA A 39 5.15 12.46 -3.57
N LEU A 40 5.99 13.44 -3.19
CA LEU A 40 7.23 13.20 -2.46
C LEU A 40 6.97 12.61 -1.06
N TYR A 41 5.98 13.14 -0.34
CA TYR A 41 5.64 12.65 0.99
C TYR A 41 5.22 11.17 0.96
N TYR A 42 4.34 10.80 0.04
CA TYR A 42 3.89 9.41 -0.09
C TYR A 42 5.01 8.47 -0.56
N ASN A 43 5.83 8.89 -1.55
CA ASN A 43 6.94 8.06 -2.03
C ASN A 43 7.99 7.78 -0.93
N ASN A 44 8.29 8.79 -0.11
CA ASN A 44 9.21 8.65 1.02
C ASN A 44 8.61 7.86 2.19
N LYS A 45 7.29 7.90 2.38
CA LYS A 45 6.62 7.10 3.40
C LYS A 45 6.63 5.62 3.04
N ASN A 46 6.28 5.27 1.80
CA ASN A 46 6.21 3.87 1.35
C ASN A 46 7.57 3.16 1.48
N SER A 47 8.66 3.83 1.11
CA SER A 47 10.02 3.26 1.27
C SER A 47 10.39 2.96 2.72
N LYS A 48 10.03 3.86 3.65
CA LYS A 48 10.28 3.64 5.09
C LYS A 48 9.38 2.55 5.67
N ASP A 49 8.11 2.53 5.31
CA ASP A 49 7.17 1.54 5.81
C ASP A 49 7.55 0.13 5.30
N LEU A 50 8.10 0.02 4.08
CA LEU A 50 8.68 -1.22 3.56
C LEU A 50 9.92 -1.67 4.34
N GLU A 51 10.85 -0.77 4.65
CA GLU A 51 12.04 -1.09 5.47
C GLU A 51 11.64 -1.56 6.88
N LEU A 52 10.62 -0.93 7.46
CA LEU A 52 10.03 -1.35 8.73
C LEU A 52 9.33 -2.71 8.62
N ALA A 53 8.61 -2.96 7.52
CA ALA A 53 7.98 -4.26 7.27
C ALA A 53 9.02 -5.37 7.16
N GLU A 54 10.13 -5.12 6.46
CA GLU A 54 11.25 -6.05 6.33
C GLU A 54 11.86 -6.37 7.69
N ALA A 55 12.24 -5.34 8.45
CA ALA A 55 12.82 -5.54 9.78
C ALA A 55 11.89 -6.31 10.74
N SER A 56 10.59 -6.02 10.71
CA SER A 56 9.61 -6.73 11.53
C SER A 56 9.38 -8.17 11.08
N LEU A 57 9.41 -8.44 9.78
CA LEU A 57 9.27 -9.79 9.24
C LEU A 57 10.51 -10.64 9.49
N GLU A 58 11.71 -10.06 9.40
CA GLU A 58 12.96 -10.69 9.81
C GLU A 58 12.93 -11.05 11.30
N HIS A 59 12.52 -10.12 12.16
CA HIS A 59 12.38 -10.36 13.59
C HIS A 59 11.38 -11.49 13.90
N LEU A 60 10.24 -11.52 13.20
CA LEU A 60 9.27 -12.60 13.30
C LEU A 60 9.87 -13.95 12.88
N THR A 61 10.59 -13.98 11.77
CA THR A 61 11.21 -15.20 11.23
C THR A 61 12.33 -15.72 12.13
N GLU A 62 13.14 -14.84 12.69
CA GLU A 62 14.17 -15.18 13.68
C GLU A 62 13.55 -15.78 14.94
N SER A 63 12.45 -15.19 15.41
CA SER A 63 11.72 -15.69 16.57
C SER A 63 11.08 -17.07 16.31
N ILE A 64 10.53 -17.27 15.11
CA ILE A 64 10.04 -18.57 14.64
C ILE A 64 11.18 -19.58 14.61
N ASN A 65 12.34 -19.23 14.04
CA ASN A 65 13.51 -20.11 13.96
C ASN A 65 14.03 -20.49 15.35
N SER A 66 13.95 -19.56 16.30
CA SER A 66 14.33 -19.75 17.70
C SER A 66 13.29 -20.53 18.53
N ASN A 67 12.16 -20.93 17.93
CA ASN A 67 11.04 -21.61 18.61
C ASN A 67 10.43 -20.78 19.76
N LEU A 68 10.38 -19.46 19.61
CA LEU A 68 9.68 -18.60 20.56
C LEU A 68 8.17 -18.73 20.34
N ASN A 69 7.40 -18.76 21.43
CA ASN A 69 5.93 -18.83 21.37
C ASN A 69 5.31 -17.44 21.32
N GLU A 70 6.03 -16.40 21.75
CA GLU A 70 5.54 -15.01 21.77
C GLU A 70 6.53 -14.11 21.03
N VAL A 71 6.01 -13.22 20.18
CA VAL A 71 6.78 -12.23 19.41
C VAL A 71 6.09 -10.88 19.49
N GLU A 72 6.86 -9.82 19.74
CA GLU A 72 6.34 -8.45 19.73
C GLU A 72 6.65 -7.79 18.38
N ILE A 73 5.63 -7.22 17.74
CA ILE A 73 5.74 -6.48 16.48
C ILE A 73 5.44 -5.01 16.75
N TYR A 74 6.37 -4.14 16.33
CA TYR A 74 6.32 -2.71 16.61
C TYR A 74 6.03 -1.84 15.39
N ASN A 75 6.10 -2.38 14.17
CA ASN A 75 5.91 -1.64 12.94
C ASN A 75 5.71 -2.60 11.74
N PRO A 76 5.32 -2.08 10.56
CA PRO A 76 4.64 -0.81 10.35
C PRO A 76 3.17 -0.89 10.79
N GLY A 77 2.66 0.19 11.38
CA GLY A 77 1.27 0.23 11.85
C GLY A 77 0.26 0.35 10.72
N GLY A 78 -0.86 -0.36 10.83
CA GLY A 78 -1.93 -0.37 9.83
C GLY A 78 -1.67 -1.28 8.63
N TRP A 79 -0.57 -2.04 8.60
CA TRP A 79 -0.30 -3.06 7.60
C TRP A 79 -0.93 -4.40 7.99
N ILE A 80 -0.85 -5.42 7.14
CA ILE A 80 -1.41 -6.74 7.39
C ILE A 80 -0.35 -7.83 7.22
N ILE A 81 -0.30 -8.75 8.19
CA ILE A 81 0.51 -9.97 8.14
C ILE A 81 -0.33 -11.08 7.54
N LEU A 82 0.20 -11.77 6.53
CA LEU A 82 -0.46 -12.84 5.78
C LEU A 82 0.45 -14.06 5.67
N SER A 83 -0.14 -15.24 5.49
CA SER A 83 0.60 -16.46 5.16
C SER A 83 0.02 -17.12 3.93
N TRP A 84 0.89 -17.60 3.05
CA TRP A 84 0.57 -18.32 1.82
C TRP A 84 1.17 -19.73 1.83
N PRO A 85 0.58 -20.74 1.17
CA PRO A 85 -0.67 -20.68 0.41
C PRO A 85 -1.89 -20.50 1.32
N TYR A 86 -2.90 -19.82 0.78
CA TYR A 86 -4.09 -19.44 1.55
C TYR A 86 -5.17 -20.53 1.48
N LYS A 87 -5.63 -21.05 2.64
CA LYS A 87 -6.78 -22.00 2.77
C LYS A 87 -6.83 -23.14 1.74
N ASN A 88 -5.69 -23.77 1.43
CA ASN A 88 -5.57 -24.83 0.41
C ASN A 88 -5.91 -24.38 -1.03
N GLU A 89 -6.12 -23.08 -1.26
CA GLU A 89 -6.00 -22.52 -2.59
C GLU A 89 -4.51 -22.48 -2.92
N ASN A 90 -4.09 -23.10 -4.03
CA ASN A 90 -2.71 -23.06 -4.52
C ASN A 90 -2.32 -21.65 -5.04
N LYS A 91 -2.90 -20.60 -4.46
CA LYS A 91 -2.61 -19.21 -4.75
C LYS A 91 -1.51 -18.76 -3.80
N ILE A 92 -0.43 -18.28 -4.40
CA ILE A 92 0.74 -17.74 -3.74
C ILE A 92 1.16 -16.52 -4.57
N PRO A 93 1.57 -15.41 -3.94
CA PRO A 93 2.06 -14.25 -4.67
C PRO A 93 3.30 -14.62 -5.49
N ASN A 94 3.46 -13.93 -6.62
CA ASN A 94 4.63 -14.04 -7.47
C ASN A 94 5.91 -13.68 -6.71
N SER A 95 5.85 -12.75 -5.76
CA SER A 95 6.97 -12.40 -4.88
C SER A 95 7.57 -13.63 -4.17
N CYS A 96 6.74 -14.61 -3.80
CA CYS A 96 7.20 -15.87 -3.22
C CYS A 96 7.46 -16.97 -4.26
N LEU A 97 6.59 -17.07 -5.27
CA LEU A 97 6.69 -18.12 -6.30
C LEU A 97 7.98 -18.00 -7.12
N ASN A 98 8.38 -16.77 -7.46
CA ASN A 98 9.57 -16.49 -8.26
C ASN A 98 10.87 -16.89 -7.53
N LEU A 99 10.83 -16.98 -6.19
CA LEU A 99 11.94 -17.42 -5.36
C LEU A 99 11.93 -18.94 -5.11
N GLY A 100 10.92 -19.66 -5.62
CA GLY A 100 10.79 -21.11 -5.46
C GLY A 100 10.25 -21.56 -4.11
N TRP A 101 9.68 -20.65 -3.32
CA TRP A 101 9.13 -20.98 -2.00
C TRP A 101 7.80 -21.72 -2.09
N GLN A 102 7.62 -22.74 -1.26
CA GLN A 102 6.37 -23.49 -1.16
C GLN A 102 5.35 -22.80 -0.24
N SER A 103 5.84 -22.02 0.71
CA SER A 103 5.04 -21.24 1.66
C SER A 103 5.82 -19.99 2.04
N CYS A 104 5.12 -18.89 2.27
CA CYS A 104 5.73 -17.64 2.70
C CYS A 104 4.82 -16.87 3.65
N ILE A 105 5.43 -16.03 4.48
CA ILE A 105 4.75 -15.04 5.31
C ILE A 105 5.06 -13.68 4.71
N CYS A 106 4.03 -12.85 4.54
CA CYS A 106 4.16 -11.53 3.94
C CYS A 106 3.60 -10.45 4.89
N ILE A 107 4.23 -9.29 4.88
CA ILE A 107 3.71 -8.05 5.46
C ILE A 107 3.41 -7.11 4.30
N ALA A 108 2.14 -6.73 4.15
CA ALA A 108 1.65 -5.93 3.04
C ALA A 108 0.78 -4.77 3.50
N GLU A 109 0.65 -3.73 2.68
CA GLU A 109 -0.20 -2.58 3.00
C GLU A 109 -1.67 -3.01 3.10
N ASN A 110 -2.36 -2.52 4.13
CA ASN A 110 -3.79 -2.72 4.27
C ASN A 110 -4.54 -1.65 3.47
N VAL A 111 -5.19 -2.08 2.40
CA VAL A 111 -6.00 -1.27 1.48
C VAL A 111 -7.33 -0.78 2.09
N ASN A 112 -7.37 -0.38 3.37
CA ASN A 112 -8.62 0.10 3.98
C ASN A 112 -8.90 1.60 3.80
N ILE A 113 -7.97 2.40 3.26
CA ILE A 113 -8.16 3.87 3.16
C ILE A 113 -8.63 4.31 1.77
N PHE A 114 -8.10 3.74 0.69
CA PHE A 114 -8.52 4.10 -0.68
C PHE A 114 -9.70 3.27 -1.21
N GLN A 115 -9.96 2.10 -0.63
CA GLN A 115 -11.12 1.25 -1.00
C GLN A 115 -12.47 1.94 -0.81
N ARG A 116 -12.62 2.89 0.14
CA ARG A 116 -13.89 3.64 0.28
C ARG A 116 -14.14 4.59 -0.89
N ALA A 117 -13.08 5.15 -1.47
CA ALA A 117 -13.19 6.03 -2.64
C ALA A 117 -13.27 5.22 -3.94
N ALA A 118 -12.51 4.13 -4.07
CA ALA A 118 -12.50 3.26 -5.25
C ALA A 118 -13.74 2.36 -5.37
N LYS A 119 -14.34 1.88 -4.26
CA LYS A 119 -15.63 1.15 -4.28
C LYS A 119 -16.79 1.99 -4.81
N LEU A 120 -16.65 3.32 -4.80
CA LEU A 120 -17.65 4.20 -5.41
C LEU A 120 -17.60 4.17 -6.94
N PHE A 121 -16.49 3.69 -7.54
CA PHE A 121 -16.22 3.79 -8.98
C PHE A 121 -15.84 2.47 -9.68
N SER A 122 -15.63 1.35 -8.97
CA SER A 122 -15.20 0.10 -9.63
C SER A 122 -15.80 -1.17 -9.02
N ALA A 123 -16.12 -2.10 -9.93
CA ALA A 123 -16.74 -3.38 -9.67
C ALA A 123 -15.87 -4.28 -8.78
N THR A 124 -16.53 -4.84 -7.75
CA THR A 124 -16.19 -6.02 -6.95
C THR A 124 -15.00 -6.88 -7.42
N LYS A 125 -13.78 -6.58 -6.95
CA LYS A 125 -12.68 -7.56 -6.89
C LYS A 125 -12.89 -8.48 -5.67
N ASP A 126 -12.47 -9.75 -5.78
CA ASP A 126 -12.44 -10.67 -4.65
C ASP A 126 -11.36 -10.26 -3.63
N GLN A 127 -11.63 -10.44 -2.34
CA GLN A 127 -10.69 -10.04 -1.28
C GLN A 127 -9.37 -10.80 -1.35
N THR A 128 -9.38 -12.05 -1.84
CA THR A 128 -8.18 -12.88 -1.93
C THR A 128 -7.25 -12.39 -3.04
N GLU A 129 -7.81 -11.95 -4.17
CA GLU A 129 -7.03 -11.42 -5.30
C GLU A 129 -6.35 -10.09 -4.93
N GLU A 130 -7.05 -9.24 -4.18
CA GLU A 130 -6.50 -7.98 -3.71
C GLU A 130 -5.38 -8.18 -2.68
N LEU A 131 -5.53 -9.14 -1.76
CA LEU A 131 -4.46 -9.49 -0.81
C LEU A 131 -3.25 -10.11 -1.52
N LEU A 132 -3.48 -10.85 -2.61
CA LEU A 132 -2.41 -11.42 -3.44
C LEU A 132 -1.63 -10.33 -4.17
N GLU A 133 -2.34 -9.37 -4.80
CA GLU A 133 -1.76 -8.20 -5.46
C GLU A 133 -0.93 -7.36 -4.47
N ASN A 134 -1.45 -7.11 -3.27
CA ASN A 134 -0.70 -6.37 -2.24
C ASN A 134 0.50 -7.16 -1.69
N SER A 135 0.42 -8.49 -1.66
CA SER A 135 1.56 -9.33 -1.23
C SER A 135 2.67 -9.38 -2.29
N ASP A 136 2.34 -9.11 -3.56
CA ASP A 136 3.34 -8.93 -4.62
C ASP A 136 4.12 -7.61 -4.46
N GLU A 137 3.49 -6.57 -3.90
CA GLU A 137 4.12 -5.27 -3.63
C GLU A 137 4.71 -5.15 -2.20
N GLY A 138 4.37 -6.09 -1.31
CA GLY A 138 4.83 -6.12 0.08
C GLY A 138 6.18 -6.81 0.27
N VAL A 139 6.52 -7.09 1.54
CA VAL A 139 7.73 -7.83 1.91
C VAL A 139 7.34 -9.25 2.31
N CYS A 140 8.02 -10.26 1.77
CA CYS A 140 7.75 -11.66 2.04
C CYS A 140 9.02 -12.42 2.40
N LEU A 141 8.91 -13.38 3.31
CA LEU A 141 9.97 -14.32 3.68
C LEU A 141 9.45 -15.77 3.65
N GLU A 142 10.38 -16.71 3.43
CA GLU A 142 10.06 -18.14 3.39
C GLU A 142 9.50 -18.64 4.72
N ASN A 143 8.41 -19.38 4.64
CA ASN A 143 7.74 -19.99 5.80
C ASN A 143 8.13 -21.46 5.92
N THR A 144 9.35 -21.71 6.37
CA THR A 144 9.92 -23.08 6.46
C THR A 144 9.13 -24.00 7.37
N LYS A 145 8.45 -23.46 8.39
CA LYS A 145 7.62 -24.22 9.34
C LYS A 145 6.16 -24.37 8.90
N ILE A 146 5.77 -23.78 7.77
CA ILE A 146 4.42 -23.86 7.20
C ILE A 146 3.36 -23.41 8.23
N LEU A 147 3.60 -22.25 8.86
CA LEU A 147 2.69 -21.64 9.82
C LEU A 147 1.58 -20.85 9.10
N THR A 148 0.36 -20.91 9.61
CA THR A 148 -0.80 -20.19 9.07
C THR A 148 -1.17 -19.00 9.96
N VAL A 149 -1.20 -17.80 9.40
CA VAL A 149 -1.63 -16.57 10.08
C VAL A 149 -3.15 -16.50 10.13
N LYS A 150 -3.74 -16.41 11.33
CA LYS A 150 -5.18 -16.29 11.54
C LYS A 150 -5.52 -14.95 12.22
N GLY A 151 -6.29 -14.12 11.53
CA GLY A 151 -6.78 -12.84 12.04
C GLY A 151 -8.02 -12.92 12.92
N GLU A 152 -8.45 -11.76 13.42
CA GLU A 152 -9.71 -11.62 14.17
C GLU A 152 -10.91 -12.12 13.33
N ALA A 153 -11.82 -12.84 13.99
CA ALA A 153 -12.97 -13.51 13.37
C ALA A 153 -12.62 -14.49 12.23
N GLN A 154 -11.44 -15.13 12.28
CA GLN A 154 -10.94 -16.04 11.25
C GLN A 154 -10.79 -15.39 9.85
N LYS A 155 -10.69 -14.06 9.82
CA LYS A 155 -10.38 -13.30 8.61
C LYS A 155 -8.89 -13.42 8.27
N ASN A 156 -8.61 -13.12 7.01
CA ASN A 156 -7.33 -13.39 6.35
C ASN A 156 -6.32 -12.32 6.79
N GLY A 157 -5.40 -12.73 7.65
CA GLY A 157 -4.30 -11.89 8.10
C GLY A 157 -4.57 -11.09 9.37
N ILE A 158 -3.49 -10.69 10.02
CA ILE A 158 -3.51 -9.91 11.25
C ILE A 158 -3.12 -8.48 10.91
N VAL A 159 -4.01 -7.52 11.20
CA VAL A 159 -3.68 -6.11 11.06
C VAL A 159 -2.72 -5.71 12.17
N ILE A 160 -1.63 -5.06 11.79
CA ILE A 160 -0.58 -4.63 12.71
C ILE A 160 -1.05 -3.37 13.44
N GLU A 161 -1.23 -3.49 14.75
CA GLU A 161 -1.60 -2.39 15.66
C GLU A 161 -0.50 -2.21 16.71
N PRO A 162 0.58 -1.47 16.42
CA PRO A 162 1.74 -1.43 17.30
C PRO A 162 1.48 -0.75 18.65
N PRO A 163 2.15 -1.20 19.73
CA PRO A 163 2.85 -2.49 19.82
C PRO A 163 1.84 -3.63 19.93
N MET A 164 2.08 -4.71 19.18
CA MET A 164 1.22 -5.91 19.26
C MET A 164 2.04 -7.16 19.57
N LYS A 165 1.40 -8.11 20.24
CA LYS A 165 1.96 -9.42 20.50
C LYS A 165 1.32 -10.47 19.60
N LEU A 166 2.15 -11.35 19.07
CA LEU A 166 1.76 -12.53 18.30
C LEU A 166 2.07 -13.77 19.12
N ASN A 167 1.12 -14.68 19.21
CA ASN A 167 1.32 -16.01 19.77
C ASN A 167 1.48 -17.02 18.62
N ILE A 168 2.51 -17.85 18.72
CA ILE A 168 2.87 -18.87 17.73
C ILE A 168 2.60 -20.23 18.35
N ASP A 169 1.59 -20.91 17.82
CA ASP A 169 1.29 -22.29 18.19
C ASP A 169 1.94 -23.24 17.17
N TYR A 170 3.00 -23.92 17.59
CA TYR A 170 3.70 -24.92 16.76
C TYR A 170 2.94 -26.25 16.63
N THR A 171 2.00 -26.54 17.53
CA THR A 171 1.17 -27.76 17.49
C THR A 171 0.11 -27.60 16.41
N ASP A 172 -0.61 -26.48 16.46
CA ASP A 172 -1.66 -26.16 15.49
C ASP A 172 -1.10 -25.52 14.21
N LYS A 173 0.21 -25.19 14.19
CA LYS A 173 0.91 -24.47 13.12
C LYS A 173 0.25 -23.14 12.79
N THR A 174 -0.03 -22.32 13.80
CA THR A 174 -0.72 -21.04 13.61
C THR A 174 -0.04 -19.87 14.29
N ILE A 175 -0.23 -18.69 13.69
CA ILE A 175 0.14 -17.41 14.27
C ILE A 175 -1.16 -16.65 14.51
N ILE A 176 -1.40 -16.25 15.76
CA ILE A 176 -2.58 -15.51 16.19
C ILE A 176 -2.19 -14.26 16.94
N LYS A 177 -3.06 -13.25 16.94
CA LYS A 177 -2.94 -12.11 17.85
C LYS A 177 -3.12 -12.63 19.29
N ALA A 178 -2.19 -12.28 20.18
CA ALA A 178 -2.24 -12.65 21.59
C ALA A 178 -3.32 -11.86 22.35
#